data_AF-A0AA90UXW4-F1
#
_entry.id   AF-A0AA90UXW4-F1
#
_cell.length_a   1.000
_cell.length_b   1.000
_cell.length_c   1.000
_cell.angle_alpha   90.00
_cell.angle_beta   90.00
_cell.angle_gamma   90.00
#
_symmetry.space_group_name_H-M   'P 1'
#
loop_
_entity.id
_entity.type
_entity.pdbx_description
1 polymer ?
#
loop_
_entity_poly.entity_id
_entity_poly.type
_entity_poly.pdbx_seq_one_letter_code
_entity_poly.pdbx_strand_id
1 'polypeptide(L)'
;MKRKLHDIYKGQIKINKSWLDSYKDYVPKIVSIIKKGVSSEDKNGETFNQFFSSNSSVSNLGQGAISNDNIAVLKQYWSELEPHFQKLANNPNCFLKDEYQQIDKKIKEHTTNHRKIATHRLIATVQPHMFCTIIKDDQYCVKLIFNRL
;
A
#
# COMPACT_ATOMS: atom_id res chain seq x y z
N MET A 1 17.07 27.57 -15.50
CA MET A 1 17.72 26.26 -15.27
C MET A 1 16.80 25.40 -14.40
N LYS A 2 16.18 24.34 -14.94
CA LYS A 2 15.32 23.43 -14.13
C LYS A 2 16.25 22.55 -13.26
N ARG A 3 16.30 22.80 -11.94
CA ARG A 3 17.00 21.90 -11.01
C ARG A 3 16.25 20.56 -11.00
N LYS A 4 16.96 19.44 -11.18
CA LYS A 4 16.33 18.12 -11.06
C LYS A 4 15.97 17.91 -9.59
N LEU A 5 14.86 17.22 -9.31
CA LEU A 5 14.39 16.97 -7.94
C LEU A 5 15.50 16.35 -7.07
N HIS A 6 16.30 15.48 -7.68
CA HIS A 6 17.48 14.87 -7.08
C HIS A 6 18.49 15.89 -6.52
N ASP A 7 18.71 17.02 -7.21
CA ASP A 7 19.68 18.04 -6.81
C ASP A 7 19.16 18.90 -5.65
N ILE A 8 17.84 18.99 -5.49
CA ILE A 8 17.18 19.75 -4.41
C ILE A 8 17.26 18.97 -3.08
N TYR A 9 17.14 17.64 -3.15
CA TYR A 9 17.04 16.78 -1.97
C TYR A 9 18.32 15.97 -1.67
N LYS A 10 19.40 16.21 -2.42
CA LYS A 10 20.68 15.50 -2.27
C LYS A 10 21.17 15.63 -0.83
N GLY A 11 21.26 14.51 -0.12
CA GLY A 11 21.71 14.44 1.28
C GLY A 11 20.63 14.71 2.34
N GLN A 12 19.40 15.08 1.95
CA GLN A 12 18.28 15.35 2.88
C GLN A 12 17.30 14.18 3.01
N ILE A 13 17.25 13.29 2.01
CA ILE A 13 16.40 12.08 2.08
C ILE A 13 17.17 10.98 2.80
N LYS A 14 16.84 10.74 4.06
CA LYS A 14 17.26 9.54 4.77
C LYS A 14 16.37 8.37 4.35
N ILE A 15 16.92 7.47 3.54
CA ILE A 15 16.25 6.22 3.18
C ILE A 15 16.44 5.24 4.34
N ASN A 16 15.33 4.77 4.92
CA ASN A 16 15.39 3.62 5.81
C ASN A 16 15.72 2.37 4.97
N LYS A 17 16.99 1.95 4.99
CA LYS A 17 17.47 0.82 4.20
C LYS A 17 16.75 -0.48 4.54
N SER A 18 16.55 -0.76 5.83
CA SER A 18 15.84 -1.96 6.28
C SER A 18 14.42 -2.02 5.73
N TRP A 19 13.69 -0.90 5.75
CA TRP A 19 12.37 -0.85 5.13
C TRP A 19 12.42 -1.03 3.61
N LEU A 20 13.39 -0.41 2.92
CA LEU A 20 13.55 -0.55 1.46
C LEU A 20 13.85 -2.00 1.05
N ASP A 21 14.71 -2.68 1.81
CA ASP A 21 15.07 -4.07 1.55
C ASP A 21 13.85 -4.98 1.75
N SER A 22 13.10 -4.80 2.84
CA SER A 22 11.82 -5.49 3.04
C SER A 22 10.81 -5.18 1.93
N TYR A 23 10.71 -3.92 1.50
CA TYR A 23 9.80 -3.51 0.42
C TYR A 23 10.13 -4.25 -0.88
N LYS A 24 11.42 -4.30 -1.27
CA LYS A 24 11.87 -5.00 -2.48
C LYS A 24 11.62 -6.50 -2.41
N ASP A 25 11.72 -7.11 -1.23
CA ASP A 25 11.50 -8.55 -1.05
C ASP A 25 10.01 -8.92 -1.02
N TYR A 26 9.19 -8.20 -0.24
CA TYR A 26 7.80 -8.59 -0.01
C TYR A 26 6.83 -8.09 -1.08
N VAL A 27 7.02 -6.90 -1.66
CA VAL A 27 6.06 -6.35 -2.63
C VAL A 27 5.82 -7.28 -3.84
N PRO A 28 6.86 -7.83 -4.50
CA PRO A 28 6.65 -8.78 -5.59
C PRO A 28 5.91 -10.05 -5.15
N LYS A 29 6.20 -10.55 -3.93
CA LYS A 29 5.54 -11.74 -3.36
C LYS A 29 4.07 -11.46 -3.07
N ILE A 30 3.75 -10.33 -2.45
CA ILE A 30 2.38 -9.88 -2.17
C ILE A 30 1.59 -9.76 -3.47
N VAL A 31 2.13 -9.08 -4.48
CA VAL A 31 1.47 -8.94 -5.79
C VAL A 31 1.23 -10.31 -6.43
N SER A 32 2.19 -11.23 -6.34
CA SER A 32 2.07 -12.59 -6.87
C SER A 32 0.94 -13.39 -6.19
N ILE A 33 0.87 -13.35 -4.86
CA ILE A 33 -0.18 -14.03 -4.08
C ILE A 33 -1.55 -13.42 -4.41
N ILE A 34 -1.67 -12.09 -4.37
CA ILE A 34 -2.93 -11.41 -4.68
C ILE A 34 -3.40 -11.77 -6.10
N LYS A 35 -2.53 -11.74 -7.11
CA LYS A 35 -2.86 -12.12 -8.50
C LYS A 35 -3.46 -13.52 -8.60
N LYS A 36 -2.93 -14.48 -7.85
CA LYS A 36 -3.35 -15.89 -7.87
C LYS A 36 -4.61 -16.14 -7.02
N GLY A 37 -4.95 -15.21 -6.14
CA GLY A 37 -5.87 -15.45 -5.03
C GLY A 37 -5.10 -15.92 -3.80
N VAL A 38 -5.42 -15.33 -2.67
CA VAL A 38 -4.78 -15.60 -1.38
C VAL A 38 -5.37 -16.89 -0.82
N SER A 39 -4.56 -17.95 -0.77
CA SER A 39 -4.98 -19.23 -0.19
C SER A 39 -5.20 -19.10 1.33
N SER A 40 -5.83 -20.12 1.93
CA SER A 40 -6.01 -20.18 3.39
C SER A 40 -4.68 -20.18 4.14
N GLU A 41 -3.65 -20.81 3.58
CA GLU A 41 -2.29 -20.84 4.11
C GLU A 41 -1.63 -19.46 3.99
N ASP A 42 -1.76 -18.82 2.83
CA ASP A 42 -1.21 -17.49 2.58
C ASP A 42 -1.83 -16.42 3.48
N LYS A 43 -3.14 -16.50 3.78
CA LYS A 43 -3.85 -15.54 4.65
C LYS A 43 -3.22 -15.39 6.03
N ASN A 44 -2.61 -16.45 6.55
CA ASN A 44 -1.92 -16.44 7.83
C ASN A 44 -0.39 -16.38 7.68
N GLY A 45 0.11 -16.48 6.45
CA GLY A 45 1.52 -16.45 6.13
C GLY A 45 2.17 -15.08 6.33
N GLU A 46 3.49 -15.11 6.56
CA GLU A 46 4.29 -13.90 6.79
C GLU A 46 4.13 -12.86 5.67
N THR A 47 4.14 -13.29 4.41
CA THR A 47 4.04 -12.39 3.25
C THR A 47 2.73 -11.59 3.26
N PHE A 48 1.59 -12.22 3.52
CA PHE A 48 0.31 -11.52 3.58
C PHE A 48 0.19 -10.68 4.85
N ASN A 49 0.81 -11.11 5.94
CA ASN A 49 0.91 -10.28 7.16
C ASN A 49 1.71 -9.00 6.90
N GLN A 50 2.76 -9.04 6.06
CA GLN A 50 3.51 -7.85 5.65
C GLN A 50 2.68 -6.86 4.81
N PHE A 51 1.59 -7.31 4.19
CA PHE A 51 0.65 -6.43 3.50
C PHE A 51 -0.23 -5.63 4.48
N PHE A 52 -0.62 -6.24 5.60
CA PHE A 52 -1.62 -5.73 6.54
C PHE A 52 -1.10 -5.32 7.92
N SER A 53 0.18 -5.48 8.26
CA SER A 53 0.67 -5.17 9.63
C SER A 53 0.66 -3.65 9.94
N SER A 54 0.26 -3.26 11.15
CA SER A 54 0.39 -1.86 11.61
C SER A 54 1.85 -1.49 11.93
N ASN A 55 2.65 -2.46 12.36
CA ASN A 55 4.07 -2.27 12.64
C ASN A 55 4.89 -2.91 11.52
N SER A 56 5.79 -2.12 10.93
CA SER A 56 6.77 -2.55 9.92
C SER A 56 6.23 -3.21 8.64
N SER A 57 4.95 -3.02 8.27
CA SER A 57 4.46 -3.46 6.95
C SER A 57 5.11 -2.70 5.80
N VAL A 58 5.20 -3.36 4.65
CA VAL A 58 5.65 -2.72 3.40
C VAL A 58 4.61 -1.74 2.85
N SER A 59 3.33 -1.94 3.20
CA SER A 59 2.26 -0.96 2.99
C SER A 59 2.39 0.27 3.91
N ASN A 60 3.30 0.25 4.90
CA ASN A 60 3.50 1.33 5.85
C ASN A 60 2.19 1.75 6.54
N LEU A 61 1.36 0.79 6.96
CA LEU A 61 0.07 1.07 7.61
C LEU A 61 0.19 1.63 9.04
N GLY A 62 1.43 1.73 9.54
CA GLY A 62 1.74 2.39 10.81
C GLY A 62 1.46 3.90 10.81
N GLN A 63 1.82 4.54 11.93
CA GLN A 63 1.57 5.97 12.20
C GLN A 63 0.06 6.33 12.28
N GLY A 64 -0.76 5.39 12.76
CA GLY A 64 -2.19 5.62 12.98
C GLY A 64 -3.02 5.72 11.71
N ALA A 65 -2.55 5.19 10.56
CA ALA A 65 -3.36 5.12 9.35
C ALA A 65 -4.55 4.15 9.52
N ILE A 66 -4.35 3.05 10.23
CA ILE A 66 -5.38 2.05 10.54
C ILE A 66 -5.00 1.33 11.86
N SER A 67 -5.99 0.92 12.66
CA SER A 67 -5.77 0.16 13.90
C SER A 67 -5.57 -1.34 13.61
N ASN A 68 -4.95 -2.05 14.57
CA ASN A 68 -4.82 -3.51 14.50
C ASN A 68 -6.19 -4.22 14.45
N ASP A 69 -7.17 -3.72 15.19
CA ASP A 69 -8.53 -4.28 15.18
C ASP A 69 -9.16 -4.13 13.80
N ASN A 70 -9.06 -2.96 13.19
CA ASN A 70 -9.54 -2.73 11.82
C ASN A 70 -8.80 -3.63 10.82
N ILE A 71 -7.48 -3.83 10.97
CA ILE A 71 -6.72 -4.77 10.15
C ILE A 71 -7.26 -6.20 10.28
N ALA A 72 -7.51 -6.65 11.52
CA ALA A 72 -8.04 -8.00 11.77
C ALA A 72 -9.42 -8.18 11.11
N VAL A 73 -10.29 -7.16 11.21
CA VAL A 73 -11.58 -7.15 10.53
C VAL A 73 -11.41 -7.19 9.01
N LEU A 74 -10.54 -6.37 8.42
CA LEU A 74 -10.30 -6.40 6.97
C LEU A 74 -9.80 -7.76 6.46
N LYS A 75 -9.00 -8.48 7.25
CA LYS A 75 -8.59 -9.86 6.91
C LYS A 75 -9.76 -10.84 6.91
N GLN A 76 -10.72 -10.68 7.84
CA GLN A 76 -11.94 -11.49 7.86
C GLN A 76 -12.80 -11.26 6.61
N TYR A 77 -12.93 -9.99 6.20
CA TYR A 77 -13.67 -9.58 5.00
C TYR A 77 -12.82 -9.52 3.72
N TRP A 78 -11.66 -10.21 3.71
CA TRP A 78 -10.75 -10.17 2.56
C TRP A 78 -11.41 -10.64 1.27
N SER A 79 -12.32 -11.62 1.34
CA SER A 79 -13.06 -12.11 0.17
C SER A 79 -13.85 -11.02 -0.57
N GLU A 80 -14.25 -9.93 0.11
CA GLU A 80 -14.90 -8.79 -0.52
C GLU A 80 -13.89 -7.82 -1.19
N LEU A 81 -12.66 -7.76 -0.68
CA LEU A 81 -11.60 -6.88 -1.17
C LEU A 81 -10.78 -7.53 -2.29
N GLU A 82 -10.60 -8.84 -2.21
CA GLU A 82 -9.72 -9.64 -3.05
C GLU A 82 -9.99 -9.48 -4.55
N PRO A 83 -11.23 -9.54 -5.06
CA PRO A 83 -11.47 -9.39 -6.50
C PRO A 83 -11.03 -8.03 -7.02
N HIS A 84 -11.18 -6.98 -6.20
CA HIS A 84 -10.75 -5.62 -6.55
C HIS A 84 -9.22 -5.52 -6.58
N PHE A 85 -8.54 -6.03 -5.54
CA PHE A 85 -7.08 -6.06 -5.51
C PHE A 85 -6.47 -6.94 -6.61
N GLN A 86 -7.12 -8.05 -6.97
CA GLN A 86 -6.73 -8.89 -8.11
C GLN A 86 -6.74 -8.12 -9.42
N LYS A 87 -7.82 -7.37 -9.68
CA LYS A 87 -7.91 -6.53 -10.89
C LYS A 87 -6.81 -5.48 -10.93
N LEU A 88 -6.49 -4.83 -9.80
CA LEU A 88 -5.39 -3.89 -9.72
C LEU A 88 -4.04 -4.56 -9.99
N ALA A 89 -3.79 -5.72 -9.39
CA ALA A 89 -2.55 -6.46 -9.54
C ALA A 89 -2.34 -6.93 -10.99
N ASN A 90 -3.40 -7.38 -11.65
CA ASN A 90 -3.39 -7.81 -13.06
C ASN A 90 -3.25 -6.64 -14.05
N ASN A 91 -3.52 -5.41 -13.62
CA ASN A 91 -3.42 -4.21 -14.45
C ASN A 91 -2.44 -3.19 -13.83
N PRO A 92 -1.16 -3.53 -13.63
CA PRO A 92 -0.24 -2.76 -12.79
C PRO A 92 0.05 -1.34 -13.29
N ASN A 93 -0.21 -1.06 -14.57
CA ASN A 93 0.05 0.23 -15.23
C ASN A 93 -1.24 0.99 -15.59
N CYS A 94 -2.41 0.52 -15.15
CA CYS A 94 -3.69 1.12 -15.47
C CYS A 94 -4.33 1.71 -14.21
N PHE A 95 -4.79 2.95 -14.30
CA PHE A 95 -5.57 3.56 -13.24
C PHE A 95 -7.04 3.10 -13.34
N LEU A 96 -7.42 2.15 -12.49
CA LEU A 96 -8.78 1.60 -12.43
C LEU A 96 -9.58 2.32 -11.34
N LYS A 97 -10.05 3.54 -11.64
CA LYS A 97 -10.73 4.42 -10.67
C LYS A 97 -11.87 3.73 -9.91
N ASP A 98 -12.68 2.93 -10.59
CA ASP A 98 -13.82 2.27 -9.98
C ASP A 98 -13.38 1.24 -8.92
N GLU A 99 -12.32 0.49 -9.19
CA GLU A 99 -11.75 -0.47 -8.24
C GLU A 99 -11.21 0.23 -6.99
N TYR A 100 -10.64 1.43 -7.14
CA TYR A 100 -10.17 2.23 -6.00
C TYR A 100 -11.33 2.66 -5.11
N GLN A 101 -12.42 3.12 -5.75
CA GLN A 101 -13.62 3.54 -5.03
C GLN A 101 -14.28 2.37 -4.32
N GLN A 102 -14.32 1.18 -4.93
CA GLN A 102 -14.85 -0.02 -4.29
C GLN A 102 -13.98 -0.45 -3.11
N ILE A 103 -12.64 -0.47 -3.25
CA ILE A 103 -11.73 -0.79 -2.14
C ILE A 103 -11.93 0.22 -1.00
N ASP A 104 -11.96 1.52 -1.29
CA ASP A 104 -12.17 2.56 -0.25
C ASP A 104 -13.51 2.39 0.45
N LYS A 105 -14.58 2.12 -0.32
CA LYS A 105 -15.92 1.88 0.20
C LYS A 105 -15.93 0.65 1.12
N LYS A 106 -15.34 -0.47 0.70
CA LYS A 106 -15.29 -1.71 1.47
C LYS A 106 -14.48 -1.57 2.75
N ILE A 107 -13.33 -0.90 2.68
CA ILE A 107 -12.56 -0.58 3.89
C ILE A 107 -13.39 0.28 4.83
N LYS A 108 -14.10 1.29 4.32
CA LYS A 108 -14.95 2.17 5.13
C LYS A 108 -16.14 1.44 5.77
N GLU A 109 -16.75 0.48 5.08
CA GLU A 109 -17.86 -0.33 5.59
C GLU A 109 -17.45 -1.18 6.81
N HIS A 110 -16.20 -1.64 6.82
CA HIS A 110 -15.70 -2.61 7.79
C HIS A 110 -14.77 -2.02 8.86
N THR A 111 -14.48 -0.71 8.81
CA THR A 111 -13.52 -0.08 9.75
C THR A 111 -14.10 1.13 10.47
N THR A 112 -13.67 1.31 11.72
CA THR A 112 -13.96 2.53 12.48
C THR A 112 -12.88 3.58 12.20
N ASN A 113 -13.25 4.86 12.15
CA ASN A 113 -12.31 5.96 11.90
C ASN A 113 -11.49 5.81 10.61
N HIS A 114 -12.15 5.41 9.52
CA HIS A 114 -11.53 5.22 8.20
C HIS A 114 -10.69 6.43 7.78
N ARG A 115 -9.43 6.17 7.42
CA ARG A 115 -8.53 7.17 6.82
C ARG A 115 -8.16 6.74 5.41
N LYS A 116 -8.48 7.57 4.42
CA LYS A 116 -8.15 7.32 2.99
C LYS A 116 -6.68 7.02 2.73
N ILE A 117 -5.78 7.52 3.57
CA ILE A 117 -4.34 7.22 3.52
C ILE A 117 -4.03 5.72 3.63
N ALA A 118 -4.81 4.97 4.41
CA ALA A 118 -4.66 3.52 4.53
C ALA A 118 -5.01 2.82 3.20
N THR A 119 -6.14 3.19 2.58
CA THR A 119 -6.54 2.71 1.25
C THR A 119 -5.46 2.96 0.22
N HIS A 120 -4.97 4.21 0.13
CA HIS A 120 -3.93 4.56 -0.85
C HIS A 120 -2.64 3.77 -0.63
N ARG A 121 -2.25 3.56 0.63
CA ARG A 121 -1.05 2.78 0.99
C ARG A 121 -1.18 1.31 0.59
N LEU A 122 -2.32 0.66 0.86
CA LEU A 122 -2.59 -0.71 0.41
C LEU A 122 -2.54 -0.83 -1.11
N ILE A 123 -3.20 0.09 -1.80
CA ILE A 123 -3.24 0.09 -3.26
C ILE A 123 -1.84 0.33 -3.86
N ALA A 124 -1.05 1.23 -3.26
CA ALA A 124 0.32 1.50 -3.70
C ALA A 124 1.25 0.29 -3.56
N THR A 125 1.00 -0.60 -2.60
CA THR A 125 1.71 -1.88 -2.50
C THR A 125 1.39 -2.80 -3.69
N VAL A 126 0.16 -2.76 -4.22
CA VAL A 126 -0.27 -3.61 -5.33
C VAL A 126 0.06 -3.02 -6.70
N GLN A 127 0.08 -1.68 -6.82
CA GLN A 127 0.46 -0.95 -8.02
C GLN A 127 1.63 0.02 -7.74
N PRO A 128 2.82 -0.51 -7.40
CA PRO A 128 3.97 0.31 -6.97
C PRO A 128 4.55 1.18 -8.09
N HIS A 129 4.27 0.86 -9.35
CA HIS A 129 4.67 1.65 -10.52
C HIS A 129 3.79 2.89 -10.71
N MET A 130 2.58 2.87 -10.17
CA MET A 130 1.60 3.94 -10.32
C MET A 130 1.55 4.84 -9.08
N PHE A 131 1.80 4.28 -7.90
CA PHE A 131 1.67 5.00 -6.64
C PHE A 131 2.91 4.82 -5.77
N CYS A 132 3.38 5.91 -5.18
CA CYS A 132 4.46 5.87 -4.19
C CYS A 132 3.88 5.86 -2.77
N THR A 133 4.42 4.99 -1.92
CA THR A 133 4.11 4.92 -0.47
C THR A 133 4.85 5.97 0.36
N ILE A 134 5.74 6.76 -0.26
CA ILE A 134 6.52 7.79 0.44
C ILE A 134 5.63 9.00 0.74
N ILE A 135 5.43 9.23 2.04
CA ILE A 135 4.77 10.40 2.59
C ILE A 135 5.86 11.26 3.22
N LYS A 136 5.98 12.50 2.76
CA LYS A 136 6.87 13.49 3.34
C LYS A 136 6.29 13.91 4.70
N ASP A 137 7.06 13.76 5.76
CA ASP A 137 6.74 14.34 7.05
C ASP A 137 7.11 15.83 7.04
N ASP A 138 6.28 16.61 7.73
CA ASP A 138 6.28 18.07 7.89
C ASP A 138 5.79 18.95 6.72
N GLN A 139 4.60 19.48 6.97
CA GLN A 139 4.01 20.71 6.44
C GLN A 139 3.74 20.74 4.91
N TYR A 140 2.45 20.66 4.60
CA TYR A 140 1.81 20.96 3.32
C TYR A 140 1.83 19.87 2.22
N CYS A 141 0.61 19.43 1.91
CA CYS A 141 0.15 18.74 0.70
C CYS A 141 0.52 17.27 0.51
N VAL A 142 -0.52 16.43 0.52
CA VAL A 142 -0.55 15.12 -0.14
C VAL A 142 -0.26 15.34 -1.63
N LYS A 143 1.00 15.13 -2.03
CA LYS A 143 1.35 14.89 -3.42
C LYS A 143 1.57 13.39 -3.56
N LEU A 144 0.64 12.74 -4.25
CA LEU A 144 0.86 11.44 -4.86
C LEU A 144 2.07 11.60 -5.79
N ILE A 145 3.25 11.18 -5.34
CA ILE A 145 4.43 11.16 -6.20
C ILE A 145 4.26 9.97 -7.13
N PHE A 146 3.74 10.23 -8.33
CA PHE A 146 3.92 9.35 -9.48
C PHE A 146 5.41 9.36 -9.82
N ASN A 147 6.17 8.33 -9.45
CA ASN A 147 7.55 8.23 -9.88
C ASN A 147 7.63 7.44 -11.19
N ARG A 148 7.92 8.16 -12.27
CA ARG A 148 9.08 7.78 -13.09
C ARG A 148 10.32 8.31 -12.35
N LEU A 149 11.00 7.43 -11.62
CA LEU A 149 12.45 7.54 -11.45
C LEU A 149 13.09 6.75 -12.59
#